data_AF-L0AVI8-F1
#
_entry.id   AF-L0AVI8-F1
#
_cell.length_a   1.000
_cell.length_b   1.000
_cell.length_c   1.000
_cell.angle_alpha   90.00
_cell.angle_beta   90.00
_cell.angle_gamma   90.00
#
_symmetry.space_group_name_H-M   'P 1'
#
loop_
_entity.id
_entity.type
_entity.pdbx_description
1 polymer ?
#
loop_
_entity_poly.entity_id
_entity_poly.type
_entity_poly.pdbx_seq_one_letter_code
_entity_poly.pdbx_strand_id
1 'polypeptide(L)'
;MGYFVIHLSRKNSHLPFLGKIVDYEHGMSVMDRLSVSKDGVIVFEPEGDQYLHAIKALKDYAENKNRLFVEHFTTVDEYQAKLKTIAYACTEFKEHVAFCLAAAVSDFKIPEANMPKEKLSSDSAITLHLEPVKKTRLLVRSICGTEPLLCCFKLATNEADLHTKANKMLQQPTLADMVVCNIFEDRKAVVKILYPDGSLERITDEDQKINENIAKSLANAHEKRIKFCQIKDGKNENI
;
A
#
# COMPACT_ATOMS: atom_id res chain seq x y z
N MET A 1 2.77 2.39 -16.71
CA MET A 1 3.96 2.12 -15.87
C MET A 1 4.41 0.66 -15.91
N GLY A 2 3.57 -0.33 -16.26
CA GLY A 2 4.05 -1.66 -16.69
C GLY A 2 4.53 -2.63 -15.61
N TYR A 3 4.43 -2.27 -14.33
CA TYR A 3 4.85 -3.11 -13.20
C TYR A 3 4.05 -4.41 -13.08
N PHE A 4 4.72 -5.45 -12.60
CA PHE A 4 4.07 -6.58 -11.95
C PHE A 4 3.82 -6.20 -10.48
N VAL A 5 2.60 -6.43 -10.00
CA VAL A 5 2.13 -5.96 -8.69
C VAL A 5 1.75 -7.15 -7.81
N ILE A 6 2.44 -7.27 -6.68
CA ILE A 6 1.99 -8.09 -5.55
C ILE A 6 1.19 -7.19 -4.62
N HIS A 7 -0.13 -7.37 -4.59
CA HIS A 7 -1.04 -6.61 -3.74
C HIS A 7 -1.35 -7.41 -2.46
N LEU A 8 -0.48 -7.29 -1.47
CA LEU A 8 -0.70 -7.83 -0.12
C LEU A 8 -1.64 -6.90 0.66
N SER A 9 -2.92 -7.27 0.80
CA SER A 9 -3.95 -6.42 1.39
C SER A 9 -4.76 -7.11 2.48
N ARG A 10 -5.41 -6.31 3.33
CA ARG A 10 -6.25 -6.85 4.40
C ARG A 10 -7.48 -7.52 3.79
N LYS A 11 -7.86 -8.69 4.30
CA LYS A 11 -9.10 -9.36 3.87
C LYS A 11 -10.28 -8.40 3.99
N ASN A 12 -11.13 -8.36 2.96
CA ASN A 12 -12.29 -7.46 2.82
C ASN A 12 -11.97 -5.96 2.69
N SER A 13 -10.70 -5.56 2.48
CA SER A 13 -10.40 -4.18 2.11
C SER A 13 -10.75 -3.90 0.64
N HIS A 14 -10.68 -2.63 0.26
CA HIS A 14 -10.75 -2.23 -1.14
C HIS A 14 -9.73 -3.00 -1.99
N LEU A 15 -10.17 -3.42 -3.17
CA LEU A 15 -9.33 -4.06 -4.18
C LEU A 15 -9.11 -3.13 -5.37
N PRO A 16 -7.95 -3.26 -6.07
CA PRO A 16 -7.73 -2.57 -7.33
C PRO A 16 -8.87 -2.82 -8.31
N PHE A 17 -9.26 -1.79 -9.06
CA PHE A 17 -10.38 -1.78 -10.02
C PHE A 17 -11.78 -1.89 -9.38
N LEU A 18 -11.98 -2.80 -8.43
CA LEU A 18 -13.29 -3.09 -7.84
C LEU A 18 -13.87 -1.90 -7.07
N GLY A 19 -13.03 -1.07 -6.43
CA GLY A 19 -13.46 0.15 -5.74
C GLY A 19 -14.12 1.23 -6.60
N LYS A 20 -14.09 1.10 -7.93
CA LYS A 20 -14.83 1.98 -8.86
C LYS A 20 -16.21 1.42 -9.25
N ILE A 21 -16.50 0.17 -8.86
CA ILE A 21 -17.73 -0.55 -9.21
C ILE A 21 -18.57 -0.80 -7.96
N VAL A 22 -17.91 -1.24 -6.88
CA VAL A 22 -18.53 -1.58 -5.61
C VAL A 22 -18.38 -0.41 -4.64
N ASP A 23 -19.50 0.09 -4.14
CA ASP A 23 -19.51 0.87 -2.91
C ASP A 23 -19.34 -0.09 -1.73
N TYR A 24 -18.23 0.00 -1.02
CA TYR A 24 -17.93 -0.90 0.10
C TYR A 24 -18.72 -0.56 1.36
N GLU A 25 -19.29 0.65 1.48
CA GLU A 25 -20.20 1.01 2.57
C GLU A 25 -21.58 0.38 2.32
N HIS A 26 -22.02 0.36 1.06
CA HIS A 26 -23.28 -0.23 0.61
C HIS A 26 -23.03 -1.36 -0.38
N GLY A 27 -22.38 -2.44 0.06
CA GLY A 27 -21.96 -3.54 -0.82
C GLY A 27 -23.08 -4.16 -1.68
N MET A 28 -24.32 -4.13 -1.20
CA MET A 28 -25.49 -4.62 -1.94
C MET A 28 -25.91 -3.72 -3.11
N SER A 29 -25.45 -2.46 -3.16
CA SER A 29 -25.75 -1.53 -4.25
C SER A 29 -25.31 -2.04 -5.63
N VAL A 30 -24.34 -2.95 -5.68
CA VAL A 30 -23.95 -3.61 -6.94
C VAL A 30 -25.07 -4.50 -7.47
N MET A 31 -25.86 -5.14 -6.60
CA MET A 31 -26.99 -5.99 -6.99
C MET A 31 -28.15 -5.16 -7.52
N ASP A 32 -28.38 -3.97 -6.94
CA ASP A 32 -29.41 -3.04 -7.41
C ASP A 32 -29.10 -2.50 -8.83
N ARG A 33 -27.83 -2.55 -9.23
CA ARG A 33 -27.32 -2.18 -10.55
C ARG A 33 -27.23 -3.37 -11.51
N LEU A 34 -27.66 -4.56 -11.11
CA LEU A 34 -27.65 -5.75 -11.97
C LEU A 34 -29.08 -6.12 -12.35
N SER A 35 -29.31 -6.28 -13.65
CA SER A 35 -30.58 -6.78 -14.18
C SER A 35 -30.32 -7.95 -15.13
N VAL A 36 -31.36 -8.76 -15.36
CA VAL A 36 -31.31 -9.87 -16.32
C VAL A 36 -32.21 -9.52 -17.48
N SER A 37 -31.65 -9.45 -18.69
CA SER A 37 -32.42 -9.19 -19.90
C SER A 37 -33.37 -10.36 -20.21
N LYS A 38 -34.34 -10.13 -21.11
CA LYS A 38 -35.26 -11.20 -21.57
C LYS A 38 -34.52 -12.40 -22.18
N ASP A 39 -33.33 -12.18 -22.73
CA ASP A 39 -32.49 -13.21 -23.35
C ASP A 39 -31.54 -13.88 -22.34
N GLY A 40 -31.66 -13.58 -21.05
CA GLY A 40 -30.82 -14.16 -19.99
C GLY A 40 -29.43 -13.54 -19.84
N VAL A 41 -29.20 -12.37 -20.44
CA VAL A 41 -27.92 -11.64 -20.31
C VAL A 41 -27.93 -10.83 -19.01
N ILE A 42 -26.88 -10.95 -18.20
CA ILE A 42 -26.67 -10.08 -17.03
C ILE A 42 -26.18 -8.72 -17.52
N VAL A 43 -26.93 -7.67 -17.20
CA VAL A 43 -26.64 -6.28 -17.55
C VAL A 43 -26.25 -5.53 -16.27
N PHE A 44 -25.16 -4.77 -16.34
CA PHE A 44 -24.76 -3.85 -15.27
C PHE A 44 -25.16 -2.43 -15.66
N GLU A 45 -26.01 -1.81 -14.85
CA GLU A 45 -26.66 -0.51 -15.06
C GLU A 45 -26.21 0.48 -13.96
N PRO A 46 -24.99 1.04 -14.07
CA PRO A 46 -24.48 2.03 -13.13
C PRO A 46 -25.19 3.37 -13.27
N GLU A 47 -25.30 4.11 -12.16
CA GLU A 47 -25.99 5.41 -12.10
C GLU A 47 -25.14 6.56 -12.66
N GLY A 48 -25.78 7.48 -13.39
CA GLY A 48 -25.16 8.72 -13.86
C GLY A 48 -23.86 8.47 -14.63
N ASP A 49 -22.82 9.26 -14.36
CA ASP A 49 -21.51 9.13 -15.01
C ASP A 49 -20.61 8.00 -14.45
N GLN A 50 -21.10 7.21 -13.49
CA GLN A 50 -20.31 6.11 -12.91
C GLN A 50 -19.98 5.01 -13.92
N TYR A 51 -20.76 4.90 -15.00
CA TYR A 51 -20.52 3.94 -16.08
C TYR A 51 -19.15 4.12 -16.72
N LEU A 52 -18.66 5.36 -16.89
CA LEU A 52 -17.34 5.63 -17.47
C LEU A 52 -16.22 5.09 -16.58
N HIS A 53 -16.35 5.25 -15.26
CA HIS A 53 -15.41 4.70 -14.29
C HIS A 53 -15.44 3.16 -14.26
N ALA A 54 -16.62 2.56 -14.34
CA ALA A 54 -16.78 1.11 -14.39
C ALA A 54 -16.16 0.52 -15.68
N ILE A 55 -16.45 1.11 -16.84
CA ILE A 55 -15.86 0.71 -18.13
C ILE A 55 -14.34 0.82 -18.08
N LYS A 56 -13.81 1.95 -17.59
CA LYS A 56 -12.36 2.14 -17.44
C LYS A 56 -11.77 1.08 -16.51
N ALA A 57 -12.36 0.84 -15.35
CA ALA A 57 -11.89 -0.16 -14.40
C ALA A 57 -11.88 -1.58 -14.98
N LEU A 58 -12.90 -1.96 -15.75
CA LEU A 58 -12.98 -3.28 -16.40
C LEU A 58 -11.92 -3.43 -17.51
N LYS A 59 -11.70 -2.39 -18.31
CA LYS A 59 -10.63 -2.37 -19.34
C LYS A 59 -9.26 -2.46 -18.68
N ASP A 60 -9.00 -1.60 -17.70
CA ASP A 60 -7.74 -1.58 -16.94
C ASP A 60 -7.48 -2.96 -16.29
N TYR A 61 -8.50 -3.61 -15.72
CA TYR A 61 -8.37 -4.95 -15.18
C TYR A 61 -8.07 -6.00 -16.27
N ALA A 62 -8.81 -6.00 -17.37
CA ALA A 62 -8.62 -6.94 -18.46
C ALA A 62 -7.19 -6.89 -19.03
N GLU A 63 -6.63 -5.69 -19.15
CA GLU A 63 -5.27 -5.44 -19.63
C GLU A 63 -4.18 -5.84 -18.61
N ASN A 64 -4.46 -5.74 -17.31
CA ASN A 64 -3.45 -5.86 -16.26
C ASN A 64 -3.61 -7.10 -15.35
N LYS A 65 -4.66 -7.92 -15.51
CA LYS A 65 -4.92 -9.09 -14.65
C LYS A 65 -3.76 -10.09 -14.58
N ASN A 66 -3.00 -10.26 -15.67
CA ASN A 66 -1.83 -11.16 -15.71
C ASN A 66 -0.59 -10.58 -15.03
N ARG A 67 -0.65 -9.33 -14.56
CA ARG A 67 0.42 -8.63 -13.84
C ARG A 67 0.03 -8.30 -12.41
N LEU A 68 -1.12 -8.76 -11.94
CA LEU A 68 -1.61 -8.52 -10.60
C LEU A 68 -1.76 -9.85 -9.86
N PHE A 69 -1.01 -10.00 -8.77
CA PHE A 69 -1.16 -11.07 -7.81
C PHE A 69 -1.71 -10.48 -6.50
N VAL A 70 -2.89 -10.92 -6.06
CA VAL A 70 -3.54 -10.44 -4.84
C VAL A 70 -3.39 -11.50 -3.75
N GLU A 71 -2.86 -11.11 -2.60
CA GLU A 71 -2.72 -11.98 -1.43
C GLU A 71 -3.32 -11.29 -0.21
N HIS A 72 -4.00 -12.06 0.63
CA HIS A 72 -4.73 -11.51 1.78
C HIS A 72 -4.07 -11.77 3.11
N PHE A 73 -4.20 -10.84 4.06
CA PHE A 73 -3.88 -11.08 5.47
C PHE A 73 -5.00 -10.57 6.37
N THR A 74 -5.07 -11.11 7.59
CA THR A 74 -6.04 -10.68 8.62
C THR A 74 -5.32 -10.17 9.86
N THR A 75 -4.29 -10.90 10.32
CA THR A 75 -3.53 -10.56 11.54
C THR A 75 -2.20 -9.89 11.23
N VAL A 76 -1.61 -9.23 12.24
CA VAL A 76 -0.27 -8.65 12.10
C VAL A 76 0.81 -9.70 11.87
N ASP A 77 0.66 -10.88 12.47
CA ASP A 77 1.61 -11.98 12.34
C ASP A 77 1.52 -12.61 10.95
N GLU A 78 0.32 -12.79 10.40
CA GLU A 78 0.13 -13.20 9.00
C GLU A 78 0.75 -12.19 8.03
N TYR A 79 0.52 -10.90 8.24
CA TYR A 79 1.09 -9.84 7.40
C TYR A 79 2.62 -9.89 7.41
N GLN A 80 3.24 -10.01 8.58
CA GLN A 80 4.70 -10.08 8.71
C GLN A 80 5.28 -11.35 8.08
N ALA A 81 4.63 -12.50 8.27
CA ALA A 81 5.06 -13.77 7.67
C ALA A 81 4.99 -13.74 6.14
N LYS A 82 3.89 -13.22 5.59
CA LYS A 82 3.70 -13.10 4.13
C LYS A 82 4.65 -12.08 3.53
N LEU A 83 4.81 -10.91 4.13
CA LEU A 83 5.78 -9.92 3.66
C LEU A 83 7.21 -10.46 3.72
N LYS A 84 7.57 -11.23 4.75
CA LYS A 84 8.87 -11.90 4.84
C LYS A 84 9.10 -12.83 3.66
N THR A 85 8.11 -13.65 3.35
CA THR A 85 8.18 -14.58 2.21
C THR A 85 8.34 -13.83 0.89
N ILE A 86 7.55 -12.77 0.67
CA ILE A 86 7.65 -11.92 -0.51
C ILE A 86 9.03 -11.24 -0.58
N ALA A 87 9.52 -10.71 0.53
CA ALA A 87 10.82 -10.05 0.59
C ALA A 87 11.96 -10.99 0.18
N TYR A 88 11.96 -12.24 0.67
CA TYR A 88 12.93 -13.25 0.24
C TYR A 88 12.81 -13.61 -1.23
N ALA A 89 11.60 -13.76 -1.77
CA ALA A 89 11.42 -14.03 -3.20
C ALA A 89 11.91 -12.85 -4.07
N CYS A 90 11.84 -11.63 -3.55
CA CYS A 90 12.25 -10.42 -4.25
C CYS A 90 13.76 -10.16 -4.24
N THR A 91 14.56 -10.88 -3.45
CA THR A 91 16.02 -10.62 -3.38
C THR A 91 16.72 -10.87 -4.71
N GLU A 92 16.23 -11.81 -5.53
CA GLU A 92 16.79 -12.12 -6.85
C GLU A 92 16.67 -10.95 -7.84
N PHE A 93 15.72 -10.05 -7.62
CA PHE A 93 15.42 -8.92 -8.51
C PHE A 93 16.04 -7.59 -8.06
N LYS A 94 16.62 -7.54 -6.86
CA LYS A 94 17.46 -6.43 -6.36
C LYS A 94 16.82 -5.04 -6.57
N GLU A 95 17.52 -4.15 -7.28
CA GLU A 95 17.09 -2.77 -7.57
C GLU A 95 15.88 -2.67 -8.49
N HIS A 96 15.45 -3.76 -9.12
CA HIS A 96 14.24 -3.80 -9.95
C HIS A 96 12.96 -4.03 -9.14
N VAL A 97 13.03 -4.05 -7.80
CA VAL A 97 11.88 -4.17 -6.91
C VAL A 97 11.62 -2.86 -6.17
N ALA A 98 10.35 -2.48 -6.10
CA ALA A 98 9.86 -1.41 -5.26
C ALA A 98 8.88 -1.94 -4.20
N PHE A 99 9.23 -1.79 -2.92
CA PHE A 99 8.34 -2.05 -1.80
C PHE A 99 7.55 -0.79 -1.45
N CYS A 100 6.23 -0.84 -1.56
CA CYS A 100 5.33 0.25 -1.17
C CYS A 100 4.52 -0.16 0.06
N LEU A 101 5.01 0.20 1.25
CA LEU A 101 4.44 -0.21 2.53
C LEU A 101 3.31 0.74 2.96
N ALA A 102 2.14 0.59 2.32
CA ALA A 102 0.95 1.41 2.57
C ALA A 102 -0.01 0.84 3.63
N ALA A 103 0.17 -0.42 4.05
CA ALA A 103 -0.69 -1.04 5.04
C ALA A 103 -0.58 -0.34 6.41
N ALA A 104 -1.73 -0.08 7.04
CA ALA A 104 -1.80 0.38 8.42
C ALA A 104 -1.58 -0.81 9.37
N VAL A 105 -0.32 -1.06 9.71
CA VAL A 105 0.09 -2.18 10.59
C VAL A 105 -0.10 -1.78 12.04
N SER A 106 -0.68 -2.66 12.85
CA SER A 106 -0.78 -2.46 14.31
C SER A 106 0.60 -2.23 14.93
N ASP A 107 0.73 -1.17 15.73
CA ASP A 107 1.97 -0.88 16.46
C ASP A 107 2.16 -1.77 17.69
N PHE A 108 1.09 -2.39 18.19
CA PHE A 108 1.07 -3.25 19.37
C PHE A 108 0.27 -4.54 19.12
N LYS A 109 0.57 -5.61 19.87
CA LYS A 109 -0.19 -6.87 19.87
C LYS A 109 -0.28 -7.49 21.26
N ILE A 110 -1.24 -8.39 21.46
CA ILE A 110 -1.29 -9.25 22.65
C ILE A 110 -0.22 -10.35 22.47
N PRO A 111 0.66 -10.57 23.46
CA PRO A 111 1.63 -11.67 23.41
C PRO A 111 0.91 -13.02 23.36
N GLU A 112 1.44 -13.97 22.61
CA GLU A 112 0.81 -15.28 22.44
C GLU A 112 0.60 -16.02 23.78
N ALA A 113 1.58 -15.92 24.69
CA ALA A 113 1.49 -16.47 26.03
C ALA A 113 0.33 -15.87 26.87
N ASN A 114 -0.11 -14.66 26.53
CA ASN A 114 -1.17 -13.93 27.22
C ASN A 114 -2.49 -13.93 26.44
N MET A 115 -2.56 -14.61 25.28
CA MET A 115 -3.75 -14.62 24.44
C MET A 115 -4.83 -15.53 25.06
N PRO A 116 -5.99 -14.99 25.48
CA PRO A 116 -7.05 -15.81 26.04
C PRO A 116 -7.58 -16.80 25.00
N LYS A 117 -7.76 -18.06 25.41
CA LYS A 117 -8.34 -19.11 24.54
C LYS A 117 -9.86 -18.98 24.43
N GLU A 118 -10.49 -18.54 25.51
CA GLU A 118 -11.93 -18.39 25.61
C GLU A 118 -12.34 -16.92 25.52
N LYS A 119 -13.61 -16.69 25.17
CA LYS A 119 -14.21 -15.35 25.17
C LYS A 119 -14.13 -14.75 26.58
N LEU A 120 -13.56 -13.56 26.70
CA LEU A 120 -13.52 -12.81 27.95
C LEU A 120 -14.95 -12.43 28.40
N SER A 121 -15.26 -12.61 29.69
CA SER A 121 -16.55 -12.19 30.26
C SER A 121 -16.62 -10.66 30.35
N SER A 122 -17.83 -10.11 30.19
CA SER A 122 -18.16 -8.70 30.36
C SER A 122 -18.68 -8.35 31.77
N ASP A 123 -18.64 -9.29 32.71
CA ASP A 123 -19.15 -9.08 34.08
C ASP A 123 -18.26 -8.17 34.93
N SER A 124 -17.03 -7.90 34.48
CA SER A 124 -16.07 -7.05 35.18
C SER A 124 -15.18 -6.26 34.21
N ALA A 125 -14.55 -5.21 34.72
CA ALA A 125 -13.52 -4.48 33.99
C ALA A 125 -12.36 -5.41 33.59
N ILE A 126 -11.76 -5.17 32.43
CA ILE A 126 -10.61 -5.92 31.93
C ILE A 126 -9.40 -4.99 31.77
N THR A 127 -8.20 -5.55 31.95
CA THR A 127 -6.94 -4.88 31.63
C THR A 127 -6.25 -5.64 30.51
N LEU A 128 -5.89 -4.93 29.43
CA LEU A 128 -5.17 -5.50 28.29
C LEU A 128 -3.69 -5.11 28.37
N HIS A 129 -2.82 -6.10 28.42
CA HIS A 129 -1.38 -5.91 28.26
C HIS A 129 -0.99 -6.09 26.80
N LEU A 130 -0.47 -5.03 26.18
CA LEU A 130 -0.05 -5.01 24.77
C LEU A 130 1.45 -4.77 24.66
N GLU A 131 2.11 -5.50 23.77
CA GLU A 131 3.54 -5.37 23.50
C GLU A 131 3.80 -4.73 22.13
N PRO A 132 4.86 -3.91 21.99
CA PRO A 132 5.23 -3.32 20.71
C PRO A 132 5.54 -4.37 19.65
N VAL A 133 5.04 -4.17 18.44
CA VAL A 133 5.36 -5.00 17.27
C VAL A 133 6.66 -4.53 16.61
N LYS A 134 7.49 -5.49 16.17
CA LYS A 134 8.68 -5.20 15.35
C LYS A 134 8.27 -4.42 14.10
N LYS A 135 8.96 -3.32 13.81
CA LYS A 135 8.60 -2.45 12.69
C LYS A 135 8.82 -3.16 11.36
N THR A 136 7.73 -3.43 10.64
CA THR A 136 7.75 -4.23 9.41
C THR A 136 8.68 -3.69 8.31
N ARG A 137 8.84 -2.37 8.20
CA ARG A 137 9.80 -1.76 7.26
C ARG A 137 11.26 -2.19 7.49
N LEU A 138 11.63 -2.52 8.73
CA LEU A 138 12.98 -3.01 9.06
C LEU A 138 13.16 -4.45 8.60
N LEU A 139 12.08 -5.22 8.51
CA LEU A 139 12.12 -6.59 8.00
C LEU A 139 12.54 -6.60 6.52
N VAL A 140 11.98 -5.71 5.70
CA VAL A 140 12.39 -5.55 4.29
C VAL A 140 13.88 -5.22 4.21
N ARG A 141 14.36 -4.22 4.97
CA ARG A 141 15.78 -3.83 4.97
C ARG A 141 16.71 -4.94 5.48
N SER A 142 16.29 -5.72 6.47
CA SER A 142 17.11 -6.84 6.97
C SER A 142 17.27 -7.98 5.97
N ILE A 143 16.35 -8.12 5.01
CA ILE A 143 16.34 -9.21 4.03
C ILE A 143 16.97 -8.75 2.71
N CYS A 144 16.54 -7.59 2.21
CA CYS A 144 16.90 -7.11 0.87
C CYS A 144 17.96 -5.99 0.88
N GLY A 145 18.37 -5.50 2.05
CA GLY A 145 19.27 -4.35 2.15
C GLY A 145 18.69 -3.09 1.52
N THR A 146 19.55 -2.32 0.86
CA THR A 146 19.21 -1.04 0.21
C THR A 146 19.14 -1.14 -1.32
N GLU A 147 19.21 -2.35 -1.89
CA GLU A 147 19.08 -2.55 -3.33
C GLU A 147 17.68 -2.15 -3.83
N PRO A 148 16.57 -2.68 -3.29
CA PRO A 148 15.23 -2.28 -3.73
C PRO A 148 14.82 -0.90 -3.21
N LEU A 149 13.97 -0.23 -3.97
CA LEU A 149 13.30 0.99 -3.53
C LEU A 149 12.34 0.66 -2.38
N LEU A 150 12.39 1.43 -1.29
CA LEU A 150 11.46 1.37 -0.17
C LEU A 150 10.67 2.68 -0.06
N CYS A 151 9.42 2.64 -0.49
CA CYS A 151 8.42 3.65 -0.25
C CYS A 151 7.64 3.32 1.02
N CYS A 152 7.62 4.24 1.96
CA CYS A 152 6.87 4.11 3.21
C CYS A 152 5.71 5.11 3.26
N PHE A 153 4.64 4.76 3.96
CA PHE A 153 3.53 5.67 4.20
C PHE A 153 3.49 6.13 5.65
N LYS A 154 3.15 7.40 5.85
CA LYS A 154 2.89 7.94 7.18
C LYS A 154 1.63 8.80 7.19
N LEU A 155 0.71 8.43 8.08
CA LEU A 155 -0.51 9.15 8.37
C LEU A 155 -0.38 9.77 9.76
N ALA A 156 -0.76 11.03 9.91
CA ALA A 156 -0.81 11.72 11.19
C ALA A 156 -1.98 12.73 11.23
N THR A 157 -2.28 13.25 12.42
CA THR A 157 -3.30 14.28 12.63
C THR A 157 -2.71 15.69 12.75
N ASN A 158 -1.39 15.83 12.86
CA ASN A 158 -0.72 17.13 12.86
C ASN A 158 0.57 17.09 12.03
N GLU A 159 0.93 18.22 11.44
CA GLU A 159 2.00 18.33 10.45
C GLU A 159 3.41 18.21 11.06
N ALA A 160 3.64 18.79 12.24
CA ALA A 160 4.95 18.75 12.89
C ALA A 160 5.37 17.31 13.28
N ASP A 161 4.43 16.53 13.82
CA ASP A 161 4.63 15.12 14.14
C ASP A 161 4.83 14.27 12.87
N LEU A 162 4.08 14.57 11.81
CA LEU A 162 4.21 13.91 10.51
C LEU A 162 5.62 14.07 9.95
N HIS A 163 6.12 15.30 9.85
CA HIS A 163 7.47 15.59 9.36
C HIS A 163 8.55 14.94 10.23
N THR A 164 8.41 15.01 11.55
CA THR A 164 9.36 14.38 12.48
C THR A 164 9.43 12.87 12.29
N LYS A 165 8.26 12.21 12.20
CA LYS A 165 8.18 10.75 12.02
C LYS A 165 8.64 10.32 10.62
N ALA A 166 8.33 11.10 9.58
CA ALA A 166 8.78 10.84 8.21
C ALA A 166 10.30 10.93 8.09
N ASN A 167 10.91 12.00 8.63
CA ASN A 167 12.37 12.16 8.67
C ASN A 167 13.06 10.98 9.37
N LYS A 168 12.51 10.48 10.48
CA LYS A 168 13.03 9.28 11.16
C LYS A 168 13.00 8.02 10.27
N MET A 169 12.09 7.93 9.31
CA MET A 169 12.01 6.79 8.39
C MET A 169 13.01 6.89 7.23
N LEU A 170 13.41 8.11 6.84
CA LEU A 170 14.45 8.35 5.84
C LEU A 170 15.85 8.06 6.38
N GLN A 171 16.03 8.13 7.70
CA GLN A 171 17.30 7.87 8.37
C GLN A 171 17.45 6.40 8.82
N GLN A 172 18.64 6.03 9.30
CA GLN A 172 18.85 4.73 9.93
C GLN A 172 17.90 4.52 11.11
N PRO A 173 17.41 3.28 11.34
CA PRO A 173 17.76 2.04 10.64
C PRO A 173 16.88 1.72 9.42
N THR A 174 15.93 2.61 9.04
CA THR A 174 14.98 2.31 7.96
C THR A 174 15.53 2.67 6.57
N LEU A 175 16.19 3.82 6.44
CA LEU A 175 16.73 4.31 5.16
C LEU A 175 15.70 4.23 4.03
N ALA A 176 14.47 4.72 4.27
CA ALA A 176 13.45 4.78 3.21
C ALA A 176 13.90 5.71 2.08
N ASP A 177 13.48 5.39 0.85
CA ASP A 177 13.80 6.16 -0.35
C ASP A 177 12.83 7.32 -0.58
N MET A 178 11.62 7.16 -0.07
CA MET A 178 10.59 8.18 -0.06
C MET A 178 9.58 7.87 1.06
N VAL A 179 9.01 8.91 1.65
CA VAL A 179 7.90 8.77 2.60
C VAL A 179 6.71 9.57 2.10
N VAL A 180 5.63 8.85 1.78
CA VAL A 180 4.34 9.42 1.43
C VAL A 180 3.63 9.82 2.73
N CYS A 181 3.57 11.12 2.95
CA CYS A 181 3.04 11.78 4.12
C CYS A 181 1.63 12.28 3.86
N ASN A 182 0.71 11.91 4.74
CA ASN A 182 -0.68 12.32 4.63
C ASN A 182 -1.23 12.82 5.98
N ILE A 183 -1.97 13.93 5.97
CA ILE A 183 -2.71 14.43 7.14
C ILE A 183 -4.12 13.84 7.07
N PHE A 184 -4.63 13.27 8.16
CA PHE A 184 -5.88 12.52 8.14
C PHE A 184 -7.07 13.30 7.59
N GLU A 185 -7.20 14.58 7.96
CA GLU A 185 -8.28 15.48 7.53
C GLU A 185 -8.21 15.75 6.03
N ASP A 186 -7.02 16.00 5.50
CA ASP A 186 -6.79 16.37 4.10
C ASP A 186 -6.44 15.18 3.20
N ARG A 187 -6.63 13.94 3.69
CA ARG A 187 -5.98 12.77 3.09
C ARG A 187 -6.36 12.46 1.65
N LYS A 188 -7.52 12.95 1.23
CA LYS A 188 -8.05 12.82 -0.12
C LYS A 188 -7.71 14.02 -1.00
N ALA A 189 -7.29 15.14 -0.43
CA ALA A 189 -7.08 16.40 -1.14
C ALA A 189 -5.60 16.70 -1.41
N VAL A 190 -4.71 16.42 -0.45
CA VAL A 190 -3.29 16.74 -0.55
C VAL A 190 -2.45 15.64 0.08
N VAL A 191 -1.44 15.19 -0.67
CA VAL A 191 -0.38 14.30 -0.18
C VAL A 191 0.96 15.01 -0.35
N LYS A 192 1.86 14.81 0.61
CA LYS A 192 3.24 15.30 0.54
C LYS A 192 4.18 14.10 0.45
N ILE A 193 5.21 14.16 -0.39
CA ILE A 193 6.25 13.13 -0.46
C ILE A 193 7.57 13.75 0.00
N LEU A 194 8.17 13.18 1.03
CA LEU A 194 9.46 13.59 1.56
C LEU A 194 10.56 12.63 1.11
N TYR A 195 11.68 13.18 0.65
CA TYR A 195 12.83 12.43 0.15
C TYR A 195 14.08 12.60 1.03
N PRO A 196 15.09 11.70 0.93
CA PRO A 196 16.30 11.75 1.77
C PRO A 196 17.13 13.03 1.67
N ASP A 197 17.07 13.73 0.54
CA ASP A 197 17.74 15.02 0.32
C ASP A 197 17.01 16.21 0.97
N GLY A 198 15.91 15.95 1.67
CA GLY A 198 15.06 16.96 2.30
C GLY A 198 14.05 17.60 1.35
N SER A 199 14.04 17.23 0.06
CA SER A 199 13.04 17.74 -0.88
C SER A 199 11.64 17.24 -0.53
N LEU A 200 10.66 18.10 -0.80
CA LEU A 200 9.25 17.88 -0.52
C LEU A 200 8.44 18.11 -1.78
N GLU A 201 7.78 17.07 -2.26
CA GLU A 201 6.85 17.13 -3.38
C GLU A 201 5.42 17.21 -2.86
N ARG A 202 4.64 18.18 -3.33
CA ARG A 202 3.22 18.32 -2.97
C ARG A 202 2.38 17.82 -4.13
N ILE A 203 1.51 16.85 -3.86
CA ILE A 203 0.55 16.29 -4.81
C ILE A 203 -0.85 16.71 -4.37
N THR A 204 -1.54 17.43 -5.23
CA THR A 204 -2.95 17.83 -5.08
C THR A 204 -3.84 16.84 -5.81
N ASP A 205 -5.05 16.63 -5.30
CA ASP A 205 -6.06 15.79 -5.95
C ASP A 205 -6.79 16.54 -7.08
N GLU A 206 -6.03 16.89 -8.13
CA GLU A 206 -6.61 17.37 -9.37
C GLU A 206 -7.23 16.19 -10.12
N ASP A 207 -8.53 16.30 -10.44
CA ASP A 207 -9.33 15.27 -11.15
C ASP A 207 -9.39 13.87 -10.49
N GLN A 208 -9.29 13.75 -9.17
CA GLN A 208 -9.27 12.44 -8.48
C GLN A 208 -8.07 11.54 -8.85
N LYS A 209 -6.96 12.13 -9.32
CA LYS A 209 -5.77 11.42 -9.81
C LYS A 209 -4.64 11.33 -8.77
N ILE A 210 -4.89 11.62 -7.49
CA ILE A 210 -3.84 11.59 -6.46
C ILE A 210 -3.04 10.29 -6.44
N ASN A 211 -3.70 9.13 -6.57
CA ASN A 211 -3.02 7.82 -6.61
C ASN A 211 -2.19 7.62 -7.88
N GLU A 212 -2.66 8.12 -9.03
CA GLU A 212 -1.91 8.06 -10.29
C GLU A 212 -0.65 8.92 -10.22
N ASN A 213 -0.75 10.11 -9.60
CA ASN A 213 0.37 11.01 -9.42
C ASN A 213 1.39 10.45 -8.41
N ILE A 214 0.96 9.89 -7.29
CA ILE A 214 1.85 9.18 -6.36
C ILE A 214 2.58 8.04 -7.08
N ALA A 215 1.89 7.27 -7.92
CA ALA A 215 2.48 6.16 -8.64
C ALA A 215 3.52 6.64 -9.70
N LYS A 216 3.31 7.80 -10.33
CA LYS A 216 4.31 8.43 -11.20
C LYS A 216 5.56 8.83 -10.41
N SER A 217 5.39 9.49 -9.26
CA SER A 217 6.53 9.90 -8.41
C SER A 217 7.31 8.68 -7.89
N LEU A 218 6.60 7.61 -7.52
CA LEU A 218 7.19 6.32 -7.17
C LEU A 218 8.00 5.73 -8.34
N ALA A 219 7.45 5.71 -9.55
CA ALA A 219 8.15 5.18 -10.72
C ALA A 219 9.42 5.97 -11.02
N ASN A 220 9.36 7.31 -10.94
CA ASN A 220 10.51 8.19 -11.10
C ASN A 220 11.58 7.94 -10.03
N ALA A 221 11.18 7.75 -8.77
CA ALA A 221 12.10 7.41 -7.68
C ALA A 221 12.74 6.04 -7.89
N HIS A 222 11.98 5.05 -8.39
CA HIS A 222 12.49 3.72 -8.69
C HIS A 222 13.53 3.75 -9.83
N GLU A 223 13.27 4.50 -10.90
CA GLU A 223 14.25 4.67 -11.99
C GLU A 223 15.57 5.28 -11.49
N LYS A 224 15.50 6.26 -10.59
CA LYS A 224 16.70 6.84 -9.94
C LYS A 224 17.43 5.80 -9.08
N ARG A 225 16.70 4.98 -8.33
CA ARG A 225 17.26 3.89 -7.50
C ARG A 225 17.98 2.85 -8.36
N ILE A 226 17.37 2.42 -9.48
CA ILE A 226 17.99 1.49 -10.42
C ILE A 226 19.32 2.05 -10.94
N LYS A 227 19.32 3.28 -11.46
CA LYS A 227 20.53 3.95 -11.96
C LYS A 227 21.61 4.07 -10.88
N PHE A 228 21.23 4.41 -9.66
CA PHE A 228 22.16 4.52 -8.53
C PHE A 228 22.85 3.18 -8.22
N CYS A 229 22.09 2.08 -8.17
CA CYS A 229 22.65 0.75 -7.89
C CYS A 229 23.59 0.28 -9.02
N GLN A 230 23.23 0.53 -10.27
CA GLN A 230 24.08 0.19 -11.43
C GLN A 230 25.42 0.93 -11.42
N ILE A 231 25.43 2.22 -11.07
CA ILE A 231 26.66 3.01 -10.93
C ILE A 231 27.52 2.48 -9.78
N LYS A 232 26.90 2.19 -8.63
CA LYS A 232 27.60 1.68 -7.44
C LYS A 232 28.30 0.35 -7.69
N ASP A 233 27.66 -0.54 -8.46
CA ASP A 233 28.19 -1.87 -8.79
C ASP A 233 29.18 -1.85 -9.97
N GLY A 234 29.57 -0.66 -10.46
CA GLY A 234 30.53 -0.53 -11.55
C GLY A 234 30.00 -0.97 -12.92
N LYS A 235 28.68 -1.10 -13.09
CA LYS A 235 28.04 -1.59 -14.33
C LYS A 235 27.85 -0.53 -15.42
N ASN A 236 28.54 0.60 -15.34
CA ASN A 236 28.67 1.55 -16.44
C ASN A 236 30.12 1.60 -16.94
N GLU A 237 30.53 0.55 -17.66
CA GLU A 237 31.51 0.73 -18.72
C GLU A 237 30.76 1.26 -19.96
N ASN A 238 31.02 2.53 -20.29
CA ASN A 238 30.69 3.26 -21.51
C ASN A 238 29.49 4.23 -21.47
N ILE A 239 29.88 5.50 -21.60
CA ILE A 239 29.29 6.68 -22.27
C ILE A 239 28.07 6.39 -23.14
#